data_AF-A0A348D9E3-F1
#
_entry.id   AF-A0A348D9E3-F1
#
_cell.length_a   1.000
_cell.length_b   1.000
_cell.length_c   1.000
_cell.angle_alpha   90.00
_cell.angle_beta   90.00
_cell.angle_gamma   90.00
#
_symmetry.space_group_name_H-M   'P 1'
#
loop_
_entity.id
_entity.type
_entity.pdbx_description
1 polymer ?
#
loop_
_entity_poly.entity_id
_entity_poly.type
_entity_poly.pdbx_seq_one_letter_code
_entity_poly.pdbx_strand_id
1 'polypeptide(L)'
;MKQLQTFGGLKLIASLSVTLLLSSCTAGQFFPSQTLSRFHIIKNDDYKQRPGWNAIVRLGIEDCETYRKGGNSLLKWDDTTCNEQNIIKAVNANLSFIPVFYAAYHEYGGPNVGQLSSLEDDEEKRVDIYAYLKNLAEALENKYRVDVIYIDYQKDYWNMGLGKVSETDFYQSISAFSAKKDQFDEKYQKEFNAFEEQYSARNEANKEREKEAYIASERTIYPSPWIDPTPDQKKIVDALRTVKFTARDNGMVYANGRSFISINGLSYLRNSLDMSMASCSDMGAYYGKKVLSRACVQGLAKEIVEWGKTARDRKISDNAWNTAAMDSIIDYTPVKYEILFSDWAGMARVYSARGY
;
A
#
# COMPACT_ATOMS: atom_id res chain seq x y z
N MET A 1 26.39 -64.69 -50.00
CA MET A 1 26.92 -63.33 -50.27
C MET A 1 26.57 -62.44 -49.08
N LYS A 2 27.60 -61.96 -48.35
CA LYS A 2 27.68 -60.85 -47.36
C LYS A 2 26.61 -60.80 -46.23
N GLN A 3 26.84 -61.09 -44.93
CA GLN A 3 27.69 -60.42 -43.89
C GLN A 3 27.40 -58.90 -43.79
N LEU A 4 27.14 -58.21 -42.65
CA LEU A 4 27.70 -58.27 -41.28
C LEU A 4 26.97 -57.29 -40.28
N GLN A 5 26.83 -57.68 -38.98
CA GLN A 5 26.82 -56.92 -37.66
C GLN A 5 25.71 -55.90 -37.23
N THR A 6 24.90 -56.12 -36.15
CA THR A 6 25.02 -55.99 -34.64
C THR A 6 24.99 -54.53 -34.10
N PHE A 7 24.28 -54.11 -33.04
CA PHE A 7 24.09 -54.52 -31.62
C PHE A 7 22.74 -53.95 -31.09
N GLY A 8 21.94 -54.49 -30.15
CA GLY A 8 22.16 -54.92 -28.75
C GLY A 8 21.06 -54.23 -27.89
N GLY A 9 20.48 -54.72 -26.79
CA GLY A 9 20.59 -55.95 -26.01
C GLY A 9 19.49 -55.95 -24.92
N LEU A 10 18.89 -57.12 -24.71
CA LEU A 10 17.91 -57.47 -23.67
C LEU A 10 18.66 -57.77 -22.36
N LYS A 11 18.21 -57.31 -21.18
CA LYS A 11 18.67 -57.88 -19.89
C LYS A 11 17.57 -57.93 -18.83
N LEU A 12 17.30 -59.16 -18.39
CA LEU A 12 16.55 -59.52 -17.20
C LEU A 12 17.43 -60.52 -16.40
N ILE A 13 17.47 -60.31 -15.08
CA ILE A 13 17.80 -61.24 -13.96
C ILE A 13 19.24 -61.80 -13.84
N ALA A 14 19.94 -61.47 -12.75
CA ALA A 14 20.27 -62.38 -11.64
C ALA A 14 21.50 -61.93 -10.81
N SER A 15 21.34 -62.07 -9.48
CA SER A 15 22.37 -62.44 -8.49
C SER A 15 23.34 -61.38 -7.96
N LEU A 16 23.05 -60.98 -6.72
CA LEU A 16 23.99 -60.47 -5.72
C LEU A 16 25.27 -61.31 -5.69
N SER A 17 26.41 -60.67 -5.93
CA SER A 17 27.70 -61.15 -5.43
C SER A 17 28.08 -60.31 -4.23
N VAL A 18 27.94 -60.92 -3.07
CA VAL A 18 28.54 -60.52 -1.80
C VAL A 18 30.05 -60.42 -1.99
N THR A 19 30.63 -59.25 -1.69
CA THR A 19 32.03 -59.17 -1.28
C THR A 19 32.10 -58.44 0.06
N LEU A 20 32.34 -59.24 1.09
CA LEU A 20 32.75 -58.78 2.40
C LEU A 20 33.98 -57.88 2.27
N LEU A 21 33.90 -56.67 2.84
CA LEU A 21 35.06 -56.10 3.53
C LEU A 21 34.86 -56.35 5.01
N LEU A 22 35.56 -57.38 5.48
CA LEU A 22 35.79 -57.69 6.88
C LEU A 22 36.35 -56.44 7.58
N SER A 23 35.57 -55.88 8.50
CA SER A 23 36.14 -55.17 9.64
C SER A 23 35.77 -55.95 10.89
N SER A 24 36.82 -56.31 11.61
CA SER A 24 36.90 -57.13 12.79
C SER A 24 35.86 -56.78 13.86
N CYS A 25 34.96 -57.72 14.13
CA CYS A 25 34.35 -57.84 15.45
C CYS A 25 35.47 -58.16 16.45
N THR A 26 35.80 -57.20 17.30
CA THR A 26 36.43 -57.50 18.59
C THR A 26 35.50 -56.96 19.68
N ALA A 27 34.97 -57.90 20.46
CA ALA A 27 34.24 -57.69 21.71
C ALA A 27 33.00 -56.76 21.69
N GLY A 28 31.85 -57.31 21.28
CA GLY A 28 30.55 -57.26 22.00
C GLY A 28 30.11 -56.06 22.85
N GLN A 29 30.51 -54.82 22.54
CA GLN A 29 29.99 -53.61 23.19
C GLN A 29 29.60 -52.58 22.13
N PHE A 30 28.29 -52.34 22.00
CA PHE A 30 27.77 -51.19 21.27
C PHE A 30 28.17 -49.92 22.03
N PHE A 31 29.07 -49.12 21.46
CA PHE A 31 29.37 -47.76 21.94
C PHE A 31 28.49 -46.76 21.15
N PRO A 32 27.42 -46.19 21.73
CA PRO A 32 26.49 -45.33 21.00
C PRO A 32 27.14 -44.03 20.49
N SER A 33 28.25 -43.60 21.12
CA SER A 33 28.91 -42.33 20.85
C SER A 33 29.74 -42.31 19.55
N GLN A 34 30.17 -43.46 19.03
CA GLN A 34 30.96 -43.52 17.78
C GLN A 34 30.09 -43.73 16.53
N THR A 35 28.85 -44.22 16.69
CA THR A 35 27.90 -44.39 15.58
C THR A 35 27.19 -43.08 15.25
N LEU A 36 26.92 -42.23 16.25
CA LEU A 36 26.29 -40.91 16.07
C LEU A 36 27.18 -39.90 15.33
N SER A 37 28.50 -40.01 15.43
CA SER A 37 29.44 -39.07 14.78
C SER A 37 29.73 -39.39 13.31
N ARG A 38 29.40 -40.61 12.84
CA ARG A 38 29.57 -41.01 11.43
C ARG A 38 28.36 -40.74 10.54
N PHE A 39 27.18 -40.50 11.12
CA PHE A 39 26.08 -39.86 10.42
C PHE A 39 26.17 -38.36 10.68
N HIS A 40 27.03 -37.65 9.94
CA HIS A 40 26.84 -36.23 9.73
C HIS A 40 25.49 -36.05 9.02
N ILE A 41 24.41 -36.02 9.79
CA ILE A 41 23.12 -35.51 9.33
C ILE A 41 23.41 -34.03 9.06
N ILE A 42 23.61 -33.70 7.79
CA ILE A 42 23.74 -32.31 7.35
C ILE A 42 22.45 -31.64 7.82
N LYS A 43 22.57 -30.73 8.79
CA LYS A 43 21.47 -29.90 9.25
C LYS A 43 21.00 -29.12 8.03
N ASN A 44 19.82 -29.44 7.51
CA ASN A 44 19.26 -28.76 6.36
C ASN A 44 18.38 -27.60 6.84
N ASP A 45 18.87 -26.37 6.66
CA ASP A 45 18.16 -25.14 7.03
C ASP A 45 17.32 -24.54 5.88
N ASP A 46 17.02 -25.32 4.83
CA ASP A 46 16.19 -24.87 3.69
C ASP A 46 14.85 -24.28 4.12
N TYR A 47 14.27 -24.76 5.22
CA TYR A 47 13.04 -24.21 5.80
C TYR A 47 13.17 -22.71 6.14
N LYS A 48 14.36 -22.23 6.52
CA LYS A 48 14.60 -20.81 6.83
C LYS A 48 14.49 -19.90 5.62
N GLN A 49 14.54 -20.45 4.40
CA GLN A 49 14.42 -19.67 3.17
C GLN A 49 12.97 -19.27 2.87
N ARG A 50 11.97 -19.92 3.51
CA ARG A 50 10.56 -19.53 3.33
C ARG A 50 10.30 -18.20 4.06
N PRO A 51 9.59 -17.23 3.44
CA PRO A 51 9.32 -15.92 4.05
C PRO A 51 8.68 -16.00 5.45
N GLY A 52 7.87 -17.03 5.70
CA GLY A 52 7.23 -17.25 6.97
C GLY A 52 8.18 -17.45 8.14
N TRP A 53 9.42 -17.94 7.92
CA TRP A 53 10.35 -18.18 9.03
C TRP A 53 10.70 -16.90 9.76
N ASN A 54 11.08 -15.86 9.02
CA ASN A 54 11.43 -14.57 9.61
C ASN A 54 10.23 -13.94 10.33
N ALA A 55 9.02 -14.10 9.77
CA ALA A 55 7.80 -13.58 10.36
C ALA A 55 7.47 -14.26 11.70
N ILE A 56 7.43 -15.60 11.74
CA ILE A 56 7.12 -16.32 12.99
C ILE A 56 8.19 -16.12 14.06
N VAL A 57 9.47 -15.98 13.67
CA VAL A 57 10.54 -15.71 14.63
C VAL A 57 10.37 -14.33 15.24
N ARG A 58 10.07 -13.32 14.43
CA ARG A 58 9.82 -11.96 14.92
C ARG A 58 8.58 -11.90 15.82
N LEU A 59 7.47 -12.51 15.41
CA LEU A 59 6.26 -12.62 16.24
C LEU A 59 6.53 -13.35 17.55
N GLY A 60 7.32 -14.42 17.52
CA GLY A 60 7.70 -15.16 18.73
C GLY A 60 8.62 -14.36 19.66
N ILE A 61 9.53 -13.54 19.13
CA ILE A 61 10.33 -12.61 19.94
C ILE A 61 9.41 -11.58 20.61
N GLU A 62 8.45 -11.01 19.88
CA GLU A 62 7.51 -10.02 20.41
C GLU A 62 6.57 -10.60 21.46
N ASP A 63 6.09 -11.84 21.27
CA ASP A 63 5.31 -12.59 22.24
C ASP A 63 6.10 -12.82 23.54
N CYS A 64 7.37 -13.23 23.41
CA CYS A 64 8.29 -13.38 24.54
C CYS A 64 8.54 -12.05 25.27
N GLU A 65 8.79 -10.96 24.54
CA GLU A 65 8.97 -9.64 25.14
C GLU A 65 7.69 -9.14 25.83
N THR A 66 6.51 -9.47 25.29
CA THR A 66 5.22 -9.19 25.92
C THR A 66 5.07 -9.97 27.23
N TYR A 67 5.40 -11.27 27.22
CA TYR A 67 5.42 -12.10 28.44
C TYR A 67 6.35 -11.50 29.51
N ARG A 68 7.57 -11.11 29.13
CA ARG A 68 8.56 -10.53 30.06
C ARG A 68 8.10 -9.23 30.71
N LYS A 69 7.27 -8.46 30.01
CA LYS A 69 6.66 -7.23 30.54
C LYS A 69 5.41 -7.51 31.39
N GLY A 70 5.05 -8.76 31.63
CA GLY A 70 3.84 -9.17 32.37
C GLY A 70 2.56 -9.09 31.55
N GLY A 71 2.66 -8.98 30.23
CA GLY A 71 1.53 -8.97 29.31
C GLY A 71 1.00 -10.37 29.01
N ASN A 72 -0.13 -10.43 28.30
CA ASN A 72 -0.70 -11.69 27.83
C ASN A 72 0.09 -12.22 26.64
N SER A 73 0.60 -13.44 26.78
CA SER A 73 1.42 -14.13 25.79
C SER A 73 0.69 -15.35 25.25
N LEU A 74 0.87 -15.64 23.96
CA LEU A 74 0.34 -16.82 23.28
C LEU A 74 1.07 -18.08 23.73
N LEU A 75 2.41 -18.00 23.81
CA LEU A 75 3.23 -19.11 24.27
C LEU A 75 3.45 -19.04 25.77
N LYS A 76 3.67 -20.21 26.38
CA LYS A 76 4.16 -20.30 27.75
C LYS A 76 5.68 -20.27 27.73
N TRP A 77 6.25 -19.32 28.44
CA TRP A 77 7.68 -19.08 28.48
C TRP A 77 8.23 -19.46 29.85
N ASP A 78 9.24 -20.34 29.88
CA ASP A 78 9.95 -20.73 31.10
C ASP A 78 11.33 -20.04 31.22
N ASP A 79 11.83 -19.49 30.11
CA ASP A 79 13.15 -18.85 30.00
C ASP A 79 12.96 -17.36 29.65
N THR A 80 13.93 -16.54 30.05
CA THR A 80 13.90 -15.08 29.95
C THR A 80 14.56 -14.53 28.68
N THR A 81 15.20 -15.38 27.86
CA THR A 81 15.85 -14.92 26.62
C THR A 81 14.95 -15.11 25.40
N CYS A 82 14.63 -14.02 24.72
CA CYS A 82 13.79 -14.01 23.52
C CYS A 82 14.63 -14.25 22.27
N ASN A 83 14.73 -15.51 21.84
CA ASN A 83 15.49 -15.93 20.67
C ASN A 83 14.80 -17.12 19.97
N GLU A 84 15.27 -17.44 18.76
CA GLU A 84 14.74 -18.54 17.93
C GLU A 84 14.65 -19.89 18.67
N GLN A 85 15.69 -20.24 19.42
CA GLN A 85 15.77 -21.52 20.14
C GLN A 85 14.69 -21.64 21.21
N ASN A 86 14.44 -20.53 21.94
CA ASN A 86 13.43 -20.48 22.97
C ASN A 86 12.01 -20.40 22.41
N ILE A 87 11.80 -19.80 21.22
CA ILE A 87 10.52 -19.90 20.51
C ILE A 87 10.20 -21.36 20.24
N ILE A 88 11.13 -22.11 19.66
CA ILE A 88 10.94 -23.52 19.35
C ILE A 88 10.72 -24.36 20.62
N LYS A 89 11.46 -24.07 21.71
CA LYS A 89 11.24 -24.69 23.01
C LYS A 89 9.83 -24.43 23.55
N ALA A 90 9.35 -23.18 23.48
CA ALA A 90 8.02 -22.79 23.96
C ALA A 90 6.91 -23.41 23.11
N VAL A 91 7.08 -23.49 21.78
CA VAL A 91 6.17 -24.21 20.88
C VAL A 91 6.12 -25.70 21.23
N ASN A 92 7.26 -26.33 21.49
CA ASN A 92 7.35 -27.74 21.87
C ASN A 92 6.74 -28.07 23.24
N ALA A 93 6.54 -27.07 24.11
CA ALA A 93 5.86 -27.26 25.39
C ALA A 93 4.36 -27.59 25.21
N ASN A 94 3.80 -27.34 24.02
CA ASN A 94 2.44 -27.71 23.66
C ASN A 94 2.39 -28.41 22.31
N LEU A 95 2.42 -29.75 22.31
CA LEU A 95 2.42 -30.55 21.09
C LEU A 95 1.21 -30.29 20.17
N SER A 96 0.04 -29.93 20.71
CA SER A 96 -1.14 -29.60 19.90
C SER A 96 -1.05 -28.24 19.20
N PHE A 97 -0.06 -27.41 19.57
CA PHE A 97 0.17 -26.11 18.93
C PHE A 97 1.14 -26.23 17.73
N ILE A 98 2.02 -27.24 17.73
CA ILE A 98 3.01 -27.45 16.65
C ILE A 98 2.38 -27.43 15.25
N PRO A 99 1.26 -28.12 14.97
CA PRO A 99 0.66 -28.11 13.64
C PRO A 99 0.21 -26.71 13.21
N VAL A 100 -0.38 -25.93 14.13
CA VAL A 100 -0.85 -24.57 13.86
C VAL A 100 0.33 -23.62 13.63
N PHE A 101 1.37 -23.72 14.46
CA PHE A 101 2.60 -22.96 14.29
C PHE A 101 3.25 -23.23 12.93
N TYR A 102 3.35 -24.51 12.56
CA TYR A 102 3.93 -24.91 11.28
C TYR A 102 3.07 -24.45 10.10
N ALA A 103 1.74 -24.56 10.19
CA ALA A 103 0.84 -24.05 9.16
C ALA A 103 0.95 -22.53 8.98
N ALA A 104 1.01 -21.76 10.08
CA ALA A 104 1.20 -20.31 10.01
C ALA A 104 2.52 -19.96 9.30
N TYR A 105 3.61 -20.62 9.69
CA TYR A 105 4.90 -20.52 9.02
C TYR A 105 4.82 -20.85 7.52
N HIS A 106 4.18 -21.97 7.18
CA HIS A 106 4.11 -22.49 5.83
C HIS A 106 3.31 -21.59 4.89
N GLU A 107 2.22 -21.02 5.41
CA GLU A 107 1.23 -20.27 4.63
C GLU A 107 1.44 -18.75 4.66
N TYR A 108 2.42 -18.27 5.41
CA TYR A 108 2.72 -16.85 5.50
C TYR A 108 3.06 -16.23 4.13
N GLY A 109 2.37 -15.15 3.75
CA GLY A 109 2.49 -14.51 2.44
C GLY A 109 1.85 -15.30 1.30
N GLY A 110 1.21 -16.44 1.60
CA GLY A 110 0.56 -17.28 0.62
C GLY A 110 -0.76 -16.68 0.09
N PRO A 111 -1.22 -17.13 -1.09
CA PRO A 111 -2.51 -16.73 -1.64
C PRO A 111 -3.65 -16.97 -0.63
N ASN A 112 -4.52 -15.97 -0.50
CA ASN A 112 -5.68 -15.95 0.41
C ASN A 112 -5.35 -16.01 1.91
N VAL A 113 -4.08 -16.05 2.31
CA VAL A 113 -3.65 -15.94 3.72
C VAL A 113 -3.06 -14.56 3.98
N GLY A 114 -2.21 -14.10 3.05
CA GLY A 114 -1.57 -12.80 3.14
C GLY A 114 -0.42 -12.77 4.15
N GLN A 115 0.03 -11.57 4.46
CA GLN A 115 1.11 -11.29 5.39
C GLN A 115 0.72 -10.08 6.24
N LEU A 116 1.38 -9.91 7.38
CA LEU A 116 1.20 -8.70 8.20
C LEU A 116 1.81 -7.50 7.45
N SER A 117 1.09 -6.39 7.37
CA SER A 117 1.55 -5.18 6.66
C SER A 117 2.74 -4.53 7.39
N SER A 118 2.71 -4.64 8.72
CA SER A 118 3.76 -4.20 9.64
C SER A 118 3.93 -5.25 10.75
N LEU A 119 5.17 -5.40 11.19
CA LEU A 119 5.51 -6.16 12.40
C LEU A 119 5.81 -5.21 13.57
N GLU A 120 5.76 -3.90 13.36
CA GLU A 120 5.94 -2.91 14.43
C GLU A 120 4.66 -2.79 15.26
N ASP A 121 4.78 -2.33 16.52
CA ASP A 121 3.64 -2.09 17.39
C ASP A 121 2.94 -0.80 16.97
N ASP A 122 2.08 -0.91 15.97
CA ASP A 122 1.22 0.16 15.48
C ASP A 122 -0.26 -0.15 15.73
N GLU A 123 -1.10 0.88 15.57
CA GLU A 123 -2.55 0.77 15.83
C GLU A 123 -3.24 -0.22 14.88
N GLU A 124 -2.63 -0.51 13.72
CA GLU A 124 -3.15 -1.41 12.68
C GLU A 124 -2.78 -2.89 12.94
N LYS A 125 -1.71 -3.15 13.68
CA LYS A 125 -1.19 -4.49 13.96
C LYS A 125 -2.24 -5.49 14.46
N ARG A 126 -3.14 -5.06 15.35
CA ARG A 126 -4.19 -5.95 15.88
C ARG A 126 -5.21 -6.35 14.81
N VAL A 127 -5.56 -5.43 13.93
CA VAL A 127 -6.41 -5.68 12.77
C VAL A 127 -5.74 -6.71 11.87
N ASP A 128 -4.47 -6.50 11.56
CA ASP A 128 -3.68 -7.39 10.71
C ASP A 128 -3.53 -8.80 11.29
N ILE A 129 -3.26 -8.92 12.59
CA ILE A 129 -3.14 -10.23 13.25
C ILE A 129 -4.46 -11.01 13.14
N TYR A 130 -5.60 -10.38 13.42
CA TYR A 130 -6.88 -11.09 13.33
C TYR A 130 -7.30 -11.36 11.88
N ALA A 131 -6.98 -10.48 10.94
CA ALA A 131 -7.15 -10.74 9.52
C ALA A 131 -6.34 -11.96 9.08
N TYR A 132 -5.06 -12.02 9.45
CA TYR A 132 -4.17 -13.14 9.16
C TYR A 132 -4.68 -14.44 9.79
N LEU A 133 -5.07 -14.44 11.07
CA LEU A 133 -5.57 -15.63 11.75
C LEU A 133 -6.88 -16.14 11.14
N LYS A 134 -7.81 -15.24 10.79
CA LYS A 134 -9.04 -15.56 10.08
C LYS A 134 -8.74 -16.22 8.73
N ASN A 135 -7.90 -15.58 7.93
CA ASN A 135 -7.55 -16.06 6.59
C ASN A 135 -6.80 -17.40 6.64
N LEU A 136 -5.91 -17.57 7.63
CA LEU A 136 -5.23 -18.84 7.88
C LEU A 136 -6.24 -19.93 8.27
N ALA A 137 -7.18 -19.64 9.17
CA ALA A 137 -8.21 -20.59 9.57
C ALA A 137 -9.07 -21.04 8.37
N GLU A 138 -9.46 -20.10 7.51
CA GLU A 138 -10.18 -20.37 6.27
C GLU A 138 -9.37 -21.21 5.27
N ALA A 139 -8.10 -20.85 5.07
CA ALA A 139 -7.18 -21.60 4.21
C ALA A 139 -7.04 -23.06 4.65
N LEU A 140 -7.06 -23.32 5.95
CA LEU A 140 -6.92 -24.64 6.56
C LEU A 140 -8.20 -25.49 6.54
N GLU A 141 -9.32 -24.97 6.03
CA GLU A 141 -10.49 -25.80 5.71
C GLU A 141 -10.26 -26.66 4.44
N ASN A 142 -9.30 -26.26 3.58
CA ASN A 142 -8.98 -26.99 2.37
C ASN A 142 -8.07 -28.20 2.67
N LYS A 143 -8.65 -29.41 2.57
CA LYS A 143 -7.93 -30.66 2.81
C LYS A 143 -6.63 -30.81 2.00
N TYR A 144 -6.64 -30.48 0.70
CA TYR A 144 -5.45 -30.60 -0.14
C TYR A 144 -4.32 -29.70 0.36
N ARG A 145 -4.66 -28.49 0.80
CA ARG A 145 -3.68 -27.56 1.39
C ARG A 145 -3.08 -28.14 2.68
N VAL A 146 -3.92 -28.69 3.55
CA VAL A 146 -3.47 -29.34 4.80
C VAL A 146 -2.59 -30.55 4.54
N ASP A 147 -2.90 -31.37 3.53
CA ASP A 147 -2.09 -32.53 3.14
C ASP A 147 -0.67 -32.10 2.69
N VAL A 148 -0.56 -31.02 1.90
CA VAL A 148 0.74 -30.45 1.49
C VAL A 148 1.53 -29.96 2.70
N ILE A 149 0.89 -29.22 3.61
CA ILE A 149 1.53 -28.73 4.85
C ILE A 149 2.05 -29.92 5.67
N TYR A 150 1.26 -30.99 5.83
CA TYR A 150 1.67 -32.17 6.59
C TYR A 150 2.86 -32.90 5.96
N ILE A 151 2.87 -33.06 4.63
CA ILE A 151 3.98 -33.68 3.89
C ILE A 151 5.29 -32.90 4.12
N ASP A 152 5.22 -31.57 4.07
CA ASP A 152 6.40 -30.73 4.30
C ASP A 152 6.81 -30.74 5.78
N TYR A 153 5.84 -30.73 6.70
CA TYR A 153 6.12 -30.88 8.13
C TYR A 153 6.92 -32.15 8.42
N GLN A 154 6.56 -33.29 7.82
CA GLN A 154 7.30 -34.54 7.99
C GLN A 154 8.77 -34.46 7.56
N LYS A 155 9.10 -33.57 6.62
CA LYS A 155 10.48 -33.32 6.16
C LYS A 155 11.21 -32.34 7.07
N ASP A 156 10.50 -31.31 7.53
CA ASP A 156 11.12 -30.12 8.12
C ASP A 156 11.22 -30.21 9.65
N TYR A 157 10.30 -30.91 10.34
CA TYR A 157 10.17 -30.84 11.81
C TYR A 157 11.47 -31.11 12.57
N TRP A 158 12.24 -32.12 12.14
CA TRP A 158 13.49 -32.49 12.81
C TRP A 158 14.56 -31.41 12.67
N ASN A 159 14.69 -30.82 11.47
CA ASN A 159 15.66 -29.76 11.21
C ASN A 159 15.29 -28.44 11.89
N MET A 160 13.98 -28.17 12.03
CA MET A 160 13.44 -27.04 12.80
C MET A 160 13.57 -27.22 14.32
N GLY A 161 13.82 -28.45 14.79
CA GLY A 161 13.81 -28.78 16.21
C GLY A 161 12.41 -28.88 16.82
N LEU A 162 11.37 -29.04 16.00
CA LEU A 162 10.00 -29.28 16.45
C LEU A 162 9.83 -30.73 16.92
N GLY A 163 8.93 -30.95 17.88
CA GLY A 163 8.55 -32.27 18.35
C GLY A 163 7.76 -33.03 17.27
N LYS A 164 7.97 -34.36 17.16
CA LYS A 164 7.18 -35.20 16.25
C LYS A 164 5.72 -35.27 16.72
N VAL A 165 4.80 -35.05 15.80
CA VAL A 165 3.34 -35.12 16.02
C VAL A 165 2.78 -36.25 15.16
N SER A 166 1.84 -37.03 15.68
CA SER A 166 1.20 -38.10 14.90
C SER A 166 0.35 -37.49 13.78
N GLU A 167 0.10 -38.25 12.72
CA GLU A 167 -0.78 -37.82 11.63
C GLU A 167 -2.15 -37.38 12.16
N THR A 168 -2.76 -38.24 13.00
CA THR A 168 -4.07 -37.99 13.59
C THR A 168 -4.08 -36.70 14.42
N ASP A 169 -3.09 -36.49 15.28
CA ASP A 169 -3.02 -35.29 16.13
C ASP A 169 -2.76 -34.03 15.29
N PHE A 170 -2.00 -34.15 14.19
CA PHE A 170 -1.75 -33.05 13.27
C PHE A 170 -3.06 -32.55 12.66
N TYR A 171 -3.81 -33.45 12.01
CA TYR A 171 -5.08 -33.09 11.38
C TYR A 171 -6.13 -32.63 12.39
N GLN A 172 -6.18 -33.23 13.58
CA GLN A 172 -7.09 -32.79 14.65
C GLN A 172 -6.76 -31.37 15.12
N SER A 173 -5.48 -31.04 15.29
CA SER A 173 -5.07 -29.70 15.73
C SER A 173 -5.37 -28.63 14.67
N ILE A 174 -5.12 -28.94 13.39
CA ILE A 174 -5.49 -28.05 12.28
C ILE A 174 -7.00 -27.86 12.19
N SER A 175 -7.78 -28.94 12.29
CA SER A 175 -9.24 -28.86 12.27
C SER A 175 -9.81 -28.08 13.46
N ALA A 176 -9.22 -28.22 14.65
CA ALA A 176 -9.62 -27.46 15.82
C ALA A 176 -9.28 -25.97 15.70
N PHE A 177 -8.23 -25.62 14.96
CA PHE A 177 -7.89 -24.23 14.67
C PHE A 177 -8.80 -23.63 13.60
N SER A 178 -9.02 -24.33 12.48
CA SER A 178 -9.90 -23.84 11.40
C SER A 178 -11.33 -23.61 11.88
N ALA A 179 -11.83 -24.44 12.80
CA ALA A 179 -13.13 -24.26 13.45
C ALA A 179 -13.27 -22.94 14.23
N LYS A 180 -12.18 -22.21 14.51
CA LYS A 180 -12.19 -20.89 15.16
C LYS A 180 -12.31 -19.72 14.18
N LYS A 181 -12.48 -19.97 12.87
CA LYS A 181 -12.58 -18.92 11.84
C LYS A 181 -13.54 -17.80 12.23
N ASP A 182 -14.76 -18.15 12.64
CA ASP A 182 -15.79 -17.16 12.99
C ASP A 182 -15.40 -16.34 14.24
N GLN A 183 -14.69 -16.96 15.20
CA GLN A 183 -14.17 -16.24 16.37
C GLN A 183 -13.06 -15.25 15.98
N PHE A 184 -12.24 -15.58 14.99
CA PHE A 184 -11.23 -14.65 14.47
C PHE A 184 -11.88 -13.53 13.64
N ASP A 185 -12.92 -13.84 12.86
CA ASP A 185 -13.67 -12.83 12.11
C ASP A 185 -14.36 -11.83 13.04
N GLU A 186 -15.01 -12.29 14.11
CA GLU A 186 -15.63 -11.39 15.10
C GLU A 186 -14.60 -10.44 15.72
N LYS A 187 -13.41 -10.96 16.09
CA LYS A 187 -12.32 -10.14 16.63
C LYS A 187 -11.75 -9.18 15.60
N TYR A 188 -11.58 -9.62 14.35
CA TYR A 188 -11.15 -8.76 13.26
C TYR A 188 -12.12 -7.59 13.08
N GLN A 189 -13.42 -7.86 12.95
CA GLN A 189 -14.42 -6.81 12.77
C GLN A 189 -14.42 -5.81 13.93
N LYS A 190 -14.27 -6.31 15.16
CA LYS A 190 -14.19 -5.45 16.35
C LYS A 190 -12.99 -4.51 16.30
N GLU A 191 -11.79 -5.04 16.05
CA GLU A 191 -10.57 -4.21 16.00
C GLU A 191 -10.60 -3.27 14.79
N PHE A 192 -11.09 -3.73 13.64
CA PHE A 192 -11.20 -2.93 12.41
C PHE A 192 -12.13 -1.73 12.61
N ASN A 193 -13.32 -1.94 13.18
CA ASN A 193 -14.25 -0.84 13.45
C ASN A 193 -13.68 0.18 14.44
N ALA A 194 -12.98 -0.29 15.48
CA ALA A 194 -12.32 0.61 16.44
C ALA A 194 -11.19 1.42 15.80
N PHE A 195 -10.42 0.80 14.90
CA PHE A 195 -9.38 1.47 14.13
C PHE A 195 -9.96 2.54 13.21
N GLU A 196 -11.01 2.23 12.44
CA GLU A 196 -11.68 3.17 11.53
C GLU A 196 -12.24 4.40 12.27
N GLU A 197 -12.85 4.20 13.45
CA GLU A 197 -13.35 5.29 14.28
C GLU A 197 -12.23 6.23 14.75
N GLN A 198 -11.10 5.67 15.21
CA GLN A 198 -9.96 6.48 15.64
C GLN A 198 -9.27 7.19 14.47
N TYR A 199 -9.11 6.50 13.35
CA TYR A 199 -8.48 7.03 12.14
C TYR A 199 -9.30 8.20 11.57
N SER A 200 -10.62 8.06 11.47
CA SER A 200 -11.51 9.12 11.01
C SER A 200 -11.48 10.35 11.92
N ALA A 201 -11.58 10.17 13.23
CA ALA A 201 -11.51 11.28 14.20
C ALA A 201 -10.17 12.04 14.13
N ARG A 202 -9.05 11.32 14.00
CA ARG A 202 -7.71 11.91 13.85
C ARG A 202 -7.60 12.70 12.55
N ASN A 203 -8.13 12.17 11.45
CA ASN A 203 -8.11 12.84 10.15
C ASN A 203 -8.94 14.11 10.14
N GLU A 204 -10.10 14.14 10.80
CA GLU A 204 -10.88 15.38 10.94
C GLU A 204 -10.13 16.43 11.76
N ALA A 205 -9.53 16.04 12.89
CA ALA A 205 -8.72 16.95 13.70
C ALA A 205 -7.46 17.46 12.97
N ASN A 206 -6.86 16.63 12.11
CA ASN A 206 -5.73 17.03 11.27
C ASN A 206 -6.17 17.99 10.17
N LYS A 207 -7.29 17.73 9.49
CA LYS A 207 -7.82 18.60 8.42
C LYS A 207 -8.06 20.03 8.90
N GLU A 208 -8.65 20.22 10.08
CA GLU A 208 -8.90 21.59 10.56
C GLU A 208 -7.60 22.30 10.95
N ARG A 209 -6.66 21.60 11.61
CA ARG A 209 -5.33 22.16 11.94
C ARG A 209 -4.53 22.53 10.69
N GLU A 210 -4.54 21.67 9.67
CA GLU A 210 -3.86 21.94 8.39
C GLU A 210 -4.48 23.13 7.68
N LYS A 211 -5.82 23.22 7.66
CA LYS A 211 -6.53 24.35 7.07
C LYS A 211 -6.19 25.66 7.76
N GLU A 212 -6.14 25.69 9.09
CA GLU A 212 -5.70 26.85 9.86
C GLU A 212 -4.25 27.22 9.54
N ALA A 213 -3.34 26.24 9.51
CA ALA A 213 -1.95 26.46 9.15
C ALA A 213 -1.79 27.02 7.72
N TYR A 214 -2.55 26.51 6.75
CA TYR A 214 -2.52 27.02 5.38
C TYR A 214 -3.05 28.45 5.29
N ILE A 215 -4.14 28.78 6.01
CA ILE A 215 -4.64 30.15 6.07
C ILE A 215 -3.60 31.08 6.71
N ALA A 216 -2.92 30.64 7.77
CA ALA A 216 -1.85 31.40 8.42
C ALA A 216 -0.63 31.63 7.52
N SER A 217 -0.34 30.70 6.60
CA SER A 217 0.74 30.82 5.60
C SER A 217 0.41 31.75 4.41
N GLU A 218 -0.79 32.36 4.38
CA GLU A 218 -1.25 33.16 3.24
C GLU A 218 -0.32 34.35 2.98
N ARG A 219 0.33 34.35 1.81
CA ARG A 219 1.18 35.44 1.32
C ARG A 219 0.57 36.10 0.09
N THR A 220 0.58 37.42 0.03
CA THR A 220 0.11 38.15 -1.17
C THR A 220 1.09 37.91 -2.32
N ILE A 221 0.56 37.63 -3.50
CA ILE A 221 1.34 37.52 -4.73
C ILE A 221 0.77 38.47 -5.79
N TYR A 222 1.63 38.88 -6.71
CA TYR A 222 1.22 39.68 -7.85
C TYR A 222 1.54 38.89 -9.12
N PRO A 223 0.56 38.18 -9.71
CA PRO A 223 0.79 37.55 -10.99
C PRO A 223 1.09 38.63 -12.02
N SER A 224 2.35 38.73 -12.43
CA SER A 224 2.80 39.58 -13.52
C SER A 224 3.23 38.65 -14.66
N PRO A 225 2.31 38.32 -15.60
CA PRO A 225 2.59 37.30 -16.61
C PRO A 225 3.71 37.73 -17.57
N TRP A 226 3.94 39.05 -17.71
CA TRP A 226 4.93 39.63 -18.60
C TRP A 226 5.89 40.55 -17.82
N ILE A 227 7.16 40.56 -18.23
CA ILE A 227 8.22 41.42 -17.66
C ILE A 227 8.05 42.86 -18.18
N ASP A 228 7.85 43.02 -19.49
CA ASP A 228 7.63 44.31 -20.16
C ASP A 228 6.32 44.25 -20.99
N PRO A 229 5.15 44.52 -20.37
CA PRO A 229 3.87 44.36 -21.05
C PRO A 229 3.67 45.43 -22.14
N THR A 230 3.21 45.00 -23.30
CA THR A 230 2.67 45.89 -24.36
C THR A 230 1.46 46.68 -23.85
N PRO A 231 1.02 47.78 -24.52
CA PRO A 231 -0.16 48.54 -24.10
C PRO A 231 -1.44 47.71 -23.96
N ASP A 232 -1.62 46.68 -24.80
CA ASP A 232 -2.79 45.79 -24.71
C ASP A 232 -2.64 44.77 -23.58
N GLN A 233 -1.44 44.21 -23.35
CA GLN A 233 -1.16 43.35 -22.18
C GLN A 233 -1.31 44.13 -20.87
N LYS A 234 -0.98 45.43 -20.85
CA LYS A 234 -1.13 46.28 -19.68
C LYS A 234 -2.58 46.37 -19.20
N LYS A 235 -3.56 46.36 -20.11
CA LYS A 235 -4.99 46.30 -19.75
C LYS A 235 -5.34 45.05 -18.97
N ILE A 236 -4.75 43.91 -19.35
CA ILE A 236 -4.92 42.62 -18.67
C ILE A 236 -4.22 42.65 -17.31
N VAL A 237 -3.00 43.16 -17.23
CA VAL A 237 -2.28 43.34 -15.96
C VAL A 237 -3.08 44.23 -14.99
N ASP A 238 -3.62 45.34 -15.48
CA ASP A 238 -4.43 46.26 -14.66
C ASP A 238 -5.75 45.60 -14.23
N ALA A 239 -6.37 44.75 -15.06
CA ALA A 239 -7.52 43.95 -14.67
C ALA A 239 -7.17 42.92 -13.58
N LEU A 240 -6.08 42.16 -13.73
CA LEU A 240 -5.61 41.20 -12.73
C LEU A 240 -5.30 41.89 -11.39
N ARG A 241 -4.77 43.11 -11.39
CA ARG A 241 -4.51 43.90 -10.18
C ARG A 241 -5.78 44.26 -9.39
N THR A 242 -6.97 44.15 -9.98
CA THR A 242 -8.23 44.33 -9.25
C THR A 242 -8.59 43.13 -8.37
N VAL A 243 -7.89 42.00 -8.56
CA VAL A 243 -8.08 40.74 -7.84
C VAL A 243 -6.96 40.58 -6.81
N LYS A 244 -7.31 40.30 -5.55
CA LYS A 244 -6.32 39.97 -4.53
C LYS A 244 -5.85 38.54 -4.76
N PHE A 245 -4.63 38.37 -5.26
CA PHE A 245 -4.01 37.05 -5.36
C PHE A 245 -3.14 36.75 -4.13
N THR A 246 -3.26 35.54 -3.63
CA THR A 246 -2.49 35.05 -2.48
C THR A 246 -2.05 33.62 -2.72
N ALA A 247 -0.92 33.20 -2.18
CA ALA A 247 -0.47 31.82 -2.18
C ALA A 247 -0.42 31.29 -0.74
N ARG A 248 -0.65 29.99 -0.58
CA ARG A 248 -0.52 29.28 0.70
C ARG A 248 0.48 28.14 0.56
N ASP A 249 0.98 27.61 1.68
CA ASP A 249 1.99 26.56 1.69
C ASP A 249 1.48 25.19 1.22
N ASN A 250 0.17 25.04 1.02
CA ASN A 250 -0.41 23.92 0.28
C ASN A 250 -0.14 23.95 -1.23
N GLY A 251 0.66 24.92 -1.72
CA GLY A 251 1.03 25.02 -3.12
C GLY A 251 -0.06 25.60 -4.02
N MET A 252 -1.13 26.16 -3.45
CA MET A 252 -2.24 26.75 -4.19
C MET A 252 -2.23 28.28 -4.16
N VAL A 253 -2.64 28.86 -5.29
CA VAL A 253 -2.94 30.27 -5.45
C VAL A 253 -4.44 30.46 -5.29
N TYR A 254 -4.80 31.55 -4.63
CA TYR A 254 -6.16 31.96 -4.35
C TYR A 254 -6.43 33.33 -4.94
N ALA A 255 -7.60 33.51 -5.54
CA ALA A 255 -8.12 34.77 -6.06
C ALA A 255 -9.27 35.25 -5.17
N ASN A 256 -9.09 36.39 -4.50
CA ASN A 256 -10.01 36.90 -3.48
C ASN A 256 -10.40 35.86 -2.42
N GLY A 257 -9.47 34.95 -2.08
CA GLY A 257 -9.66 33.89 -1.09
C GLY A 257 -10.34 32.61 -1.62
N ARG A 258 -10.58 32.49 -2.93
CA ARG A 258 -11.07 31.27 -3.59
C ARG A 258 -9.92 30.52 -4.26
N SER A 259 -9.95 29.20 -4.26
CA SER A 259 -8.96 28.39 -4.99
C SER A 259 -8.93 28.80 -6.46
N PHE A 260 -7.74 29.02 -7.03
CA PHE A 260 -7.59 29.43 -8.42
C PHE A 260 -6.78 28.39 -9.20
N ILE A 261 -5.50 28.27 -8.91
CA ILE A 261 -4.59 27.34 -9.61
C ILE A 261 -3.41 27.01 -8.69
N SER A 262 -2.68 25.94 -8.96
CA SER A 262 -1.42 25.66 -8.25
C SER A 262 -0.37 26.73 -8.54
N ILE A 263 0.59 26.94 -7.63
CA ILE A 263 1.72 27.85 -7.82
C ILE A 263 2.48 27.52 -9.11
N ASN A 264 2.71 26.22 -9.36
CA ASN A 264 3.34 25.74 -10.60
C ASN A 264 2.49 26.09 -11.83
N GLY A 265 1.16 26.10 -11.68
CA GLY A 265 0.23 26.40 -12.74
C GLY A 265 0.14 27.89 -13.11
N LEU A 266 0.72 28.81 -12.33
CA LEU A 266 0.82 30.23 -12.73
C LEU A 266 1.60 30.42 -14.04
N SER A 267 2.49 29.48 -14.37
CA SER A 267 3.17 29.48 -15.67
C SER A 267 2.20 29.30 -16.85
N TYR A 268 1.14 28.50 -16.68
CA TYR A 268 0.10 28.29 -17.68
C TYR A 268 -0.84 29.49 -17.80
N LEU A 269 -1.02 30.30 -16.75
CA LEU A 269 -1.83 31.52 -16.80
C LEU A 269 -1.31 32.47 -17.89
N ARG A 270 0.01 32.67 -17.98
CA ARG A 270 0.60 33.51 -19.03
C ARG A 270 0.25 32.96 -20.41
N ASN A 271 0.48 31.67 -20.64
CA ASN A 271 0.22 31.03 -21.93
C ASN A 271 -1.26 31.16 -22.31
N SER A 272 -2.17 30.91 -21.37
CA SER A 272 -3.60 31.09 -21.58
C SER A 272 -3.94 32.53 -22.00
N LEU A 273 -3.40 33.53 -21.31
CA LEU A 273 -3.67 34.94 -21.63
C LEU A 273 -3.08 35.32 -23.00
N ASP A 274 -1.87 34.87 -23.32
CA ASP A 274 -1.26 35.08 -24.63
C ASP A 274 -2.10 34.44 -25.75
N MET A 275 -2.66 33.25 -25.52
CA MET A 275 -3.55 32.56 -26.47
C MET A 275 -4.89 33.28 -26.67
N SER A 276 -5.55 33.72 -25.58
CA SER A 276 -6.79 34.51 -25.68
C SER A 276 -6.56 35.84 -26.41
N MET A 277 -5.42 36.48 -26.16
CA MET A 277 -5.03 37.69 -26.88
C MET A 277 -4.69 37.44 -28.36
N ALA A 278 -4.09 36.30 -28.69
CA ALA A 278 -3.83 35.89 -30.07
C ALA A 278 -5.15 35.64 -30.83
N SER A 279 -6.13 34.97 -30.21
CA SER A 279 -7.48 34.77 -30.77
C SER A 279 -8.16 36.12 -31.09
N CYS A 280 -8.02 37.11 -30.20
CA CYS A 280 -8.48 38.47 -30.47
C CYS A 280 -7.79 39.13 -31.69
N SER A 281 -6.51 38.81 -31.94
CA SER A 281 -5.77 39.31 -33.10
C SER A 281 -6.20 38.63 -34.40
N ASP A 282 -6.40 37.31 -34.37
CA ASP A 282 -6.84 36.52 -35.52
C ASP A 282 -8.21 36.97 -36.01
N MET A 283 -9.17 37.17 -35.09
CA MET A 283 -10.47 37.77 -35.41
C MET A 283 -10.33 39.18 -36.01
N GLY A 284 -9.38 39.98 -35.51
CA GLY A 284 -9.08 41.30 -36.07
C GLY A 284 -8.50 41.28 -37.49
N ALA A 285 -7.75 40.23 -37.84
CA ALA A 285 -7.18 40.02 -39.16
C ALA A 285 -8.25 39.62 -40.19
N TYR A 286 -9.21 38.76 -39.80
CA TYR A 286 -10.35 38.39 -40.66
C TYR A 286 -11.25 39.59 -41.03
N TYR A 287 -11.41 40.56 -40.12
CA TYR A 287 -12.25 41.74 -40.36
C TYR A 287 -11.44 43.01 -40.74
N GLY A 288 -10.12 42.89 -40.93
CA GLY A 288 -9.25 43.96 -41.44
C GLY A 288 -9.14 45.20 -40.55
N LYS A 289 -9.41 45.12 -39.23
CA LYS A 289 -9.43 46.30 -38.35
C LYS A 289 -8.68 46.05 -37.04
N LYS A 290 -7.53 46.72 -36.86
CA LYS A 290 -6.81 46.84 -35.57
C LYS A 290 -7.66 47.37 -34.40
N VAL A 291 -8.81 47.98 -34.69
CA VAL A 291 -9.79 48.44 -33.68
C VAL A 291 -10.55 47.26 -33.05
N LEU A 292 -10.82 46.20 -33.81
CA LEU A 292 -11.53 45.01 -33.32
C LEU A 292 -10.67 44.19 -32.34
N SER A 293 -9.36 44.03 -32.62
CA SER A 293 -8.46 43.33 -31.70
C SER A 293 -8.31 44.05 -30.36
N ARG A 294 -8.20 45.39 -30.37
CA ARG A 294 -8.15 46.19 -29.12
C ARG A 294 -9.44 46.15 -28.32
N ALA A 295 -10.60 46.14 -28.98
CA ALA A 295 -11.90 46.00 -28.33
C ALA A 295 -12.07 44.61 -27.71
N CYS A 296 -11.58 43.56 -28.37
CA CYS A 296 -11.56 42.20 -27.86
C CYS A 296 -10.70 42.06 -26.61
N VAL A 297 -9.45 42.56 -26.61
CA VAL A 297 -8.59 42.57 -25.41
C VAL A 297 -9.21 43.37 -24.26
N GLN A 298 -9.89 44.47 -24.58
CA GLN A 298 -10.65 45.23 -23.58
C GLN A 298 -11.84 44.44 -23.01
N GLY A 299 -12.46 43.58 -23.82
CA GLY A 299 -13.47 42.61 -23.39
C GLY A 299 -12.89 41.63 -22.38
N LEU A 300 -11.80 40.94 -22.72
CA LEU A 300 -11.11 40.02 -21.83
C LEU A 300 -10.71 40.67 -20.49
N ALA A 301 -10.20 41.90 -20.53
CA ALA A 301 -9.90 42.66 -19.31
C ALA A 301 -11.14 42.88 -18.42
N LYS A 302 -12.31 43.16 -19.02
CA LYS A 302 -13.57 43.29 -18.26
C LYS A 302 -14.02 41.95 -17.67
N GLU A 303 -13.85 40.86 -18.41
CA GLU A 303 -14.21 39.52 -17.93
C GLU A 303 -13.39 39.11 -16.71
N ILE A 304 -12.08 39.40 -16.70
CA ILE A 304 -11.21 39.17 -15.52
C ILE A 304 -11.71 39.96 -14.31
N VAL A 305 -12.12 41.21 -14.50
CA VAL A 305 -12.67 42.04 -13.41
C VAL A 305 -13.98 41.45 -12.88
N GLU A 306 -14.89 41.01 -13.75
CA GLU A 306 -16.15 40.38 -13.35
C GLU A 306 -15.95 39.02 -12.67
N TRP A 307 -14.99 38.23 -13.15
CA TRP A 307 -14.54 37.01 -12.49
C TRP A 307 -14.00 37.29 -11.09
N GLY A 308 -13.18 38.33 -10.95
CA GLY A 308 -12.69 38.80 -9.66
C GLY A 308 -13.80 39.19 -8.68
N LYS A 309 -14.83 39.91 -9.15
CA LYS A 309 -16.02 40.25 -8.35
C LYS A 309 -16.76 38.99 -7.90
N THR A 310 -16.90 38.02 -8.81
CA THR A 310 -17.59 36.75 -8.54
C THR A 310 -16.84 35.92 -7.51
N ALA A 311 -15.51 35.85 -7.61
CA ALA A 311 -14.66 35.19 -6.60
C ALA A 311 -14.86 35.78 -5.19
N ARG A 312 -15.11 37.10 -5.10
CA ARG A 312 -15.34 37.81 -3.83
C ARG A 312 -16.74 37.57 -3.27
N ASP A 313 -17.72 37.18 -4.08
CA ASP A 313 -19.10 36.97 -3.64
C ASP A 313 -19.18 35.72 -2.75
N ARG A 314 -19.42 35.92 -1.45
CA ARG A 314 -19.51 34.84 -0.45
C ARG A 314 -20.81 34.05 -0.52
N LYS A 315 -21.80 34.47 -1.32
CA LYS A 315 -23.02 33.68 -1.55
C LYS A 315 -22.79 32.46 -2.44
N ILE A 316 -21.74 32.49 -3.25
CA ILE A 316 -21.31 31.35 -4.06
C ILE A 316 -20.57 30.38 -3.13
N SER A 317 -20.92 29.10 -3.10
CA SER A 317 -20.18 28.12 -2.29
C SER A 317 -18.80 27.83 -2.89
N ASP A 318 -17.85 27.34 -2.10
CA ASP A 318 -16.55 26.90 -2.64
C ASP A 318 -16.72 25.73 -3.62
N ASN A 319 -17.71 24.88 -3.40
CA ASN A 319 -18.05 23.78 -4.30
C ASN A 319 -18.53 24.31 -5.66
N ALA A 320 -19.52 25.21 -5.68
CA ALA A 320 -19.98 25.85 -6.92
C ALA A 320 -18.86 26.57 -7.70
N TRP A 321 -17.96 27.24 -6.97
CA TRP A 321 -16.79 27.90 -7.56
C TRP A 321 -15.82 26.90 -8.22
N ASN A 322 -15.51 25.80 -7.53
CA ASN A 322 -14.58 24.78 -8.01
C ASN A 322 -15.18 23.96 -9.17
N THR A 323 -16.47 23.63 -9.13
CA THR A 323 -17.16 22.96 -10.25
C THR A 323 -17.14 23.83 -11.50
N ALA A 324 -17.40 25.14 -11.36
CA ALA A 324 -17.31 26.06 -12.48
C ALA A 324 -15.88 26.17 -13.04
N ALA A 325 -14.85 26.04 -12.20
CA ALA A 325 -13.46 26.05 -12.65
C ALA A 325 -13.15 24.88 -13.60
N MET A 326 -13.70 23.69 -13.30
CA MET A 326 -13.50 22.50 -14.13
C MET A 326 -14.15 22.65 -15.51
N ASP A 327 -15.32 23.28 -15.58
CA ASP A 327 -16.02 23.52 -16.86
C ASP A 327 -15.34 24.59 -17.70
N SER A 328 -14.72 25.58 -17.05
CA SER A 328 -14.15 26.75 -17.73
C SER A 328 -12.65 26.67 -17.99
N ILE A 329 -11.98 25.62 -17.50
CA ILE A 329 -10.64 25.19 -17.92
C ILE A 329 -10.84 24.07 -18.93
N ILE A 330 -11.03 24.44 -20.19
CA ILE A 330 -11.50 23.49 -21.21
C ILE A 330 -10.30 22.78 -21.88
N ASP A 331 -10.23 21.45 -21.73
CA ASP A 331 -9.30 20.58 -22.49
C ASP A 331 -9.72 20.37 -23.96
N TYR A 332 -10.91 20.85 -24.35
CA TYR A 332 -11.61 20.53 -25.61
C TYR A 332 -11.94 21.73 -26.52
N THR A 333 -11.34 22.91 -26.34
CA THR A 333 -11.41 23.98 -27.35
C THR A 333 -10.33 23.76 -28.42
N PRO A 334 -10.41 24.40 -29.60
CA PRO A 334 -9.32 24.41 -30.58
C PRO A 334 -8.01 25.00 -30.02
N VAL A 335 -8.07 25.71 -28.88
CA VAL A 335 -7.00 26.45 -28.22
C VAL A 335 -6.79 25.84 -26.82
N LYS A 336 -6.09 24.71 -26.77
CA LYS A 336 -5.84 23.94 -25.54
C LYS A 336 -5.25 24.83 -24.43
N TYR A 337 -5.78 24.73 -23.21
CA TYR A 337 -5.35 25.47 -22.00
C TYR A 337 -5.77 26.94 -21.91
N GLU A 338 -6.86 27.35 -22.57
CA GLU A 338 -7.48 28.66 -22.37
C GLU A 338 -8.35 28.71 -21.10
N ILE A 339 -8.28 29.81 -20.35
CA ILE A 339 -9.15 30.13 -19.22
C ILE A 339 -10.26 31.08 -19.68
N LEU A 340 -11.50 30.59 -19.67
CA LEU A 340 -12.67 31.40 -19.99
C LEU A 340 -13.21 32.07 -18.72
N PHE A 341 -12.68 33.25 -18.39
CA PHE A 341 -13.04 33.97 -17.16
C PHE A 341 -14.53 34.31 -17.04
N SER A 342 -15.18 34.69 -18.14
CA SER A 342 -16.62 34.99 -18.16
C SER A 342 -17.48 33.75 -17.98
N ASP A 343 -17.09 32.63 -18.58
CA ASP A 343 -17.76 31.34 -18.42
C ASP A 343 -17.65 30.85 -16.97
N TRP A 344 -16.46 30.91 -16.38
CA TRP A 344 -16.26 30.53 -14.98
C TRP A 344 -17.14 31.37 -14.05
N ALA A 345 -17.14 32.69 -14.24
CA ALA A 345 -17.98 33.59 -13.48
C ALA A 345 -19.49 33.30 -13.66
N GLY A 346 -19.92 32.96 -14.87
CA GLY A 346 -21.30 32.58 -15.19
C GLY A 346 -21.70 31.27 -14.52
N MET A 347 -20.92 30.22 -14.75
CA MET A 347 -21.18 28.87 -14.23
C MET A 347 -21.13 28.81 -12.71
N ALA A 348 -20.25 29.57 -12.06
CA ALA A 348 -20.22 29.65 -10.60
C ALA A 348 -21.55 30.15 -10.01
N ARG A 349 -22.20 31.11 -10.68
CA ARG A 349 -23.53 31.61 -10.29
C ARG A 349 -24.62 30.59 -10.58
N VAL A 350 -24.54 29.89 -11.71
CA VAL A 350 -25.49 28.82 -12.08
C VAL A 350 -25.45 27.69 -11.06
N TYR A 351 -24.25 27.20 -10.73
CA TYR A 351 -24.07 26.13 -9.75
C TYR A 351 -24.53 26.56 -8.36
N SER A 352 -24.20 27.79 -7.93
CA SER A 352 -24.70 28.35 -6.68
C SER A 352 -26.23 28.39 -6.65
N ALA A 353 -26.89 28.82 -7.73
CA ALA A 353 -28.36 28.83 -7.81
C ALA A 353 -28.98 27.41 -7.79
N ARG A 354 -28.22 26.38 -8.16
CA ARG A 354 -28.63 24.96 -8.10
C ARG A 354 -28.35 24.31 -6.75
N GLY A 355 -27.81 25.05 -5.78
CA GLY A 355 -27.55 24.55 -4.42
C GLY A 355 -26.27 23.75 -4.28
N TYR A 356 -25.31 23.91 -5.20
CA TYR A 356 -23.97 23.34 -5.07
C TYR A 356 -23.20 23.94 -3.91
#